data_AF-A0A8S0YWS9-F1
#
_entry.id   AF-A0A8S0YWS9-F1
#
_cell.length_a   1.000
_cell.length_b   1.000
_cell.length_c   1.000
_cell.angle_alpha   90.00
_cell.angle_beta   90.00
_cell.angle_gamma   90.00
#
_symmetry.space_group_name_H-M   'P 1'
#
loop_
_entity.id
_entity.type
_entity.pdbx_description
1 polymer ?
#
loop_
_entity_poly.entity_id
_entity_poly.type
_entity_poly.pdbx_seq_one_letter_code
_entity_poly.pdbx_strand_id
1 'polypeptide(L)'
;MEILQKWQESHDNNLMKIIDNQNAILNTLAAEVSDIKLQNADILKSHQEIEKSIGFVNQQYEELKGRFIGLERERLQLLDYNKSLENKLKDMQLSSRCSSIEIRNVPPKEKESYTDLISVISSIGDAIKATYLQLSHKT
;
A
#
# COMPACT_ATOMS: atom_id res chain seq x y z
N MET A 1 63.37 51.93 55.09
CA MET A 1 63.46 50.57 54.51
C MET A 1 62.18 49.76 54.71
N GLU A 2 61.61 49.70 55.91
CA GLU A 2 60.42 48.89 56.22
C GLU A 2 59.15 49.23 55.40
N ILE A 3 58.91 50.52 55.11
CA ILE A 3 57.74 50.95 54.30
C ILE A 3 57.84 50.45 52.85
N LEU A 4 59.05 50.51 52.28
CA LEU A 4 59.32 50.01 50.91
C LEU A 4 59.12 48.49 50.84
N GLN A 5 59.56 47.77 51.86
CA GLN A 5 59.37 46.33 51.96
C GLN A 5 57.89 45.94 52.07
N LYS A 6 57.11 46.61 52.93
CA LYS A 6 55.65 46.37 53.05
C LYS A 6 54.91 46.68 51.75
N TRP A 7 55.32 47.72 51.02
CA TRP A 7 54.74 48.04 49.72
C TRP A 7 55.04 46.95 48.69
N GLN A 8 56.28 46.46 48.65
CA GLN A 8 56.68 45.38 47.75
C GLN A 8 55.93 44.08 48.07
N GLU A 9 55.86 43.68 49.35
CA GLU A 9 55.10 42.51 49.79
C GLU A 9 53.60 42.64 49.44
N SER A 10 53.01 43.83 49.62
CA SER A 10 51.62 44.05 49.23
C SER A 10 51.41 44.01 47.70
N HIS A 11 52.37 44.48 46.92
CA HIS A 11 52.31 44.45 45.47
C HIS A 11 52.41 43.02 44.95
N ASP A 12 53.38 42.26 45.44
CA ASP A 12 53.59 40.85 45.08
C ASP A 12 52.38 40.00 45.46
N ASN A 13 51.78 40.25 46.63
CA ASN A 13 50.53 39.58 47.04
C ASN A 13 49.34 39.90 46.12
N ASN A 14 49.24 41.14 45.65
CA ASN A 14 48.17 41.52 44.71
C ASN A 14 48.40 40.91 43.31
N LEU A 15 49.65 40.86 42.85
CA LEU A 15 50.01 40.17 41.60
C LEU A 15 49.69 38.69 41.69
N MET A 16 50.04 38.04 42.79
CA MET A 16 49.77 36.61 42.99
C MET A 16 48.26 36.32 42.95
N LYS A 17 47.44 37.15 43.62
CA LYS A 17 45.97 37.02 43.56
C LYS A 17 45.42 37.16 42.14
N ILE A 18 45.96 38.08 41.35
CA ILE A 18 45.53 38.27 39.96
C ILE A 18 45.88 37.04 39.13
N ILE A 19 47.09 36.51 39.28
CA ILE A 19 47.55 35.30 38.58
C ILE A 19 46.70 34.10 38.98
N ASP A 20 46.44 33.91 40.27
CA ASP A 20 45.61 32.81 40.76
C ASP A 20 44.18 32.89 40.22
N ASN A 21 43.59 34.09 40.20
CA ASN A 21 42.26 34.30 39.63
C ASN A 21 42.23 34.06 38.11
N GLN A 22 43.25 34.51 37.38
CA GLN A 22 43.38 34.24 35.94
C GLN A 22 43.52 32.75 35.66
N ASN A 23 44.35 32.04 36.42
CA ASN A 23 44.52 30.59 36.29
C ASN A 23 43.21 29.85 36.58
N ALA A 24 42.45 30.28 37.59
CA ALA A 24 41.14 29.70 37.89
C ALA A 24 40.17 29.86 36.70
N ILE A 25 40.06 31.06 36.14
CA ILE A 25 39.19 31.34 34.99
C ILE A 25 39.64 30.54 33.75
N LEU A 26 40.95 30.50 33.48
CA LEU A 26 41.50 29.76 32.34
C LEU A 26 41.25 28.26 32.46
N ASN A 27 41.37 27.71 33.66
CA ASN A 27 41.09 26.30 33.92
C ASN A 27 39.59 25.98 33.73
N THR A 28 38.70 26.85 34.21
CA THR A 28 37.26 26.71 33.97
C THR A 28 36.94 26.78 32.49
N LEU A 29 37.49 27.76 31.77
CA LEU A 29 37.28 27.89 30.32
C LEU A 29 37.81 26.68 29.55
N ALA A 30 38.98 26.15 29.94
CA ALA A 30 39.54 24.95 29.33
C ALA A 30 38.64 23.72 29.55
N ALA A 31 38.06 23.59 30.74
CA ALA A 31 37.09 22.54 31.05
C ALA A 31 35.81 22.68 30.20
N GLU A 32 35.21 23.87 30.17
CA GLU A 32 34.00 24.14 29.36
C GLU A 32 34.24 23.90 27.86
N VAL A 33 35.39 24.30 27.33
CA VAL A 33 35.77 24.03 25.93
C VAL A 33 35.94 22.53 25.68
N SER A 34 36.46 21.78 26.65
CA SER A 34 36.56 20.31 26.56
C SER A 34 35.17 19.67 26.53
N ASP A 35 34.26 20.12 27.39
CA ASP A 35 32.89 19.62 27.45
C ASP A 35 32.12 19.90 26.15
N ILE A 36 32.25 21.11 25.59
CA ILE A 36 31.66 21.47 24.30
C ILE A 36 32.19 20.56 23.18
N LYS A 37 33.49 20.24 23.19
CA LYS A 37 34.07 19.33 22.19
C LYS A 37 33.48 17.92 22.29
N LEU A 38 33.29 17.41 23.51
CA LEU A 38 32.66 16.11 23.73
C LEU A 38 31.21 16.12 23.25
N GLN A 39 30.42 17.13 23.63
CA GLN A 39 29.04 17.28 23.19
C GLN A 39 28.94 17.35 21.65
N ASN A 40 29.81 18.11 21.00
CA ASN A 40 29.84 18.19 19.54
C ASN A 40 30.17 16.84 18.88
N ALA A 41 31.08 16.05 19.48
CA ALA A 41 31.39 14.71 18.98
C ALA A 41 30.17 13.78 19.07
N ASP A 42 29.42 13.84 20.17
CA ASP A 42 28.19 13.07 20.36
C ASP A 42 27.08 13.50 19.40
N ILE A 43 26.91 14.80 19.17
CA ILE A 43 25.94 15.34 18.20
C ILE A 43 26.28 14.87 16.78
N LEU A 44 27.56 14.88 16.40
CA LEU A 44 28.00 14.40 15.09
C LEU A 44 27.73 12.91 14.92
N LYS A 45 28.01 12.12 15.95
CA LYS A 45 27.72 10.67 15.94
C LYS A 45 26.21 10.41 15.81
N SER A 46 25.40 11.11 16.59
CA SER A 46 23.93 10.99 16.52
C SER A 46 23.39 11.37 15.13
N HIS A 47 23.90 12.44 14.51
CA HIS A 47 23.54 12.81 13.15
C HIS A 47 23.84 11.71 12.14
N GLN A 48 25.03 11.10 12.22
CA GLN A 48 25.40 9.98 11.32
C GLN A 48 24.48 8.77 11.50
N GLU A 49 24.04 8.47 12.72
CA GLU A 49 23.10 7.39 13.00
C GLU A 49 21.70 7.71 12.47
N ILE A 50 21.26 8.96 12.58
CA ILE A 50 19.99 9.44 12.02
C ILE A 50 20.01 9.33 10.49
N GLU A 51 21.08 9.79 9.83
CA GLU A 51 21.22 9.70 8.36
C GLU A 51 21.15 8.24 7.87
N LYS A 52 21.83 7.33 8.56
CA LYS A 52 21.76 5.88 8.26
C LYS A 52 20.34 5.35 8.43
N SER A 53 19.66 5.73 9.50
CA SER A 53 18.29 5.30 9.79
C SER A 53 17.32 5.80 8.72
N ILE A 54 17.45 7.06 8.29
CA ILE A 54 16.66 7.64 7.20
C ILE A 54 16.93 6.90 5.88
N GLY A 55 18.19 6.64 5.57
CA GLY A 55 18.57 5.87 4.37
C GLY A 55 17.93 4.49 4.34
N PHE A 56 17.96 3.77 5.47
CA PHE A 56 17.30 2.47 5.61
C PHE A 56 15.78 2.58 5.42
N VAL A 57 15.12 3.53 6.09
CA VAL A 57 13.67 3.73 5.96
C VAL A 57 13.28 4.05 4.51
N ASN A 58 14.06 4.87 3.82
CA ASN A 58 13.79 5.22 2.43
C ASN A 58 13.93 4.01 1.49
N GLN A 59 14.93 3.15 1.73
CA GLN A 59 15.06 1.89 1.00
C GLN A 59 13.85 0.97 1.22
N GLN A 60 13.43 0.79 2.47
CA GLN A 60 12.24 -0.01 2.80
C GLN A 60 10.97 0.57 2.18
N TYR A 61 10.86 1.91 2.13
CA TYR A 61 9.73 2.60 1.50
C TYR A 61 9.65 2.33 0.00
N GLU A 62 10.76 2.47 -0.74
CA GLU A 62 10.78 2.19 -2.18
C GLU A 62 10.52 0.70 -2.49
N GLU A 63 11.01 -0.22 -1.66
CA GLU A 63 10.68 -1.64 -1.78
C GLU A 63 9.18 -1.89 -1.60
N LEU A 64 8.58 -1.33 -0.54
CA LEU A 64 7.15 -1.48 -0.26
C LEU A 64 6.29 -0.89 -1.37
N LYS A 65 6.65 0.30 -1.86
CA LYS A 65 6.01 0.95 -3.00
C LYS A 65 6.08 0.10 -4.26
N GLY A 66 7.24 -0.50 -4.55
CA GLY A 66 7.41 -1.43 -5.66
C GLY A 66 6.49 -2.65 -5.55
N ARG A 67 6.40 -3.25 -4.36
CA ARG A 67 5.49 -4.37 -4.08
C ARG A 67 4.02 -3.97 -4.26
N PHE A 68 3.64 -2.79 -3.77
CA PHE A 68 2.27 -2.29 -3.90
C PHE A 68 1.85 -2.10 -5.37
N ILE A 69 2.71 -1.46 -6.17
CA ILE A 69 2.49 -1.31 -7.62
C ILE A 69 2.39 -2.69 -8.30
N GLY A 70 3.21 -3.65 -7.88
CA GLY A 70 3.14 -5.03 -8.37
C GLY A 70 1.78 -5.68 -8.10
N LEU A 71 1.30 -5.60 -6.86
CA LEU A 71 0.00 -6.14 -6.45
C LEU A 71 -1.17 -5.47 -7.18
N GLU A 72 -1.12 -4.15 -7.38
CA GLU A 72 -2.17 -3.43 -8.10
C GLU A 72 -2.24 -3.87 -9.57
N ARG A 73 -1.09 -4.07 -10.21
CA ARG A 73 -1.02 -4.60 -11.57
C ARG A 73 -1.58 -6.03 -11.66
N GLU A 74 -1.17 -6.90 -10.74
CA GLU A 74 -1.67 -8.29 -10.68
C GLU A 74 -3.18 -8.32 -10.46
N ARG A 75 -3.71 -7.49 -9.56
CA ARG A 75 -5.16 -7.35 -9.32
C ARG A 75 -5.91 -6.98 -10.60
N LEU A 76 -5.40 -6.04 -11.39
CA LEU A 76 -6.02 -5.65 -12.66
C LEU A 76 -6.00 -6.81 -13.67
N GLN A 77 -4.87 -7.52 -13.79
CA GLN A 77 -4.77 -8.69 -14.67
C GLN A 77 -5.73 -9.81 -14.28
N LEU A 78 -5.88 -10.07 -12.97
CA LEU A 78 -6.84 -11.06 -12.46
C LEU A 78 -8.29 -10.66 -12.75
N LEU A 79 -8.63 -9.38 -12.65
CA LEU A 79 -9.97 -8.89 -13.00
C LEU A 79 -10.28 -9.06 -14.48
N ASP A 80 -9.34 -8.70 -15.36
CA ASP A 80 -9.49 -8.90 -16.80
C ASP A 80 -9.61 -10.37 -17.15
N TYR A 81 -8.80 -11.21 -16.51
CA TYR A 81 -8.87 -12.66 -16.67
C TYR A 81 -10.22 -13.20 -16.21
N ASN A 82 -10.73 -12.78 -15.05
CA ASN A 82 -12.03 -13.20 -14.53
C ASN A 82 -13.16 -12.81 -15.50
N LYS A 83 -13.15 -11.57 -16.00
CA LYS A 83 -14.10 -11.12 -17.02
C LYS A 83 -14.04 -11.99 -18.29
N SER A 84 -12.85 -12.41 -18.70
CA SER A 84 -12.70 -13.32 -19.84
C SER A 84 -13.31 -14.69 -19.58
N LEU A 85 -13.19 -15.22 -18.36
CA LEU A 85 -13.78 -16.49 -17.96
C LEU A 85 -15.30 -16.40 -17.88
N GLU A 86 -15.85 -15.32 -17.33
CA GLU A 86 -17.29 -15.06 -17.28
C GLU A 86 -17.91 -15.02 -18.68
N ASN A 87 -17.24 -14.35 -19.63
CA ASN A 87 -17.68 -14.32 -21.01
C ASN A 87 -17.67 -15.72 -21.65
N LYS A 88 -16.59 -16.48 -21.47
CA LYS A 88 -16.51 -17.87 -21.97
C LYS A 88 -17.60 -18.77 -21.39
N LEU A 89 -17.88 -18.62 -20.09
CA LEU A 89 -18.97 -19.36 -19.42
C LEU A 89 -20.32 -19.01 -20.05
N LYS A 90 -20.58 -17.71 -20.25
CA LYS A 90 -21.82 -17.22 -20.86
C LYS A 90 -21.98 -17.76 -22.28
N ASP A 91 -20.91 -17.72 -23.09
CA ASP A 91 -20.91 -18.23 -24.45
C ASP A 91 -21.20 -19.74 -24.48
N MET A 92 -20.60 -20.51 -23.56
CA MET A 92 -20.89 -21.94 -23.40
C MET A 92 -22.35 -22.21 -23.01
N GLN A 93 -22.91 -21.42 -22.10
CA GLN A 93 -24.30 -21.56 -21.69
C GLN A 93 -25.25 -21.28 -22.85
N LEU A 94 -24.99 -20.22 -23.61
CA LEU A 94 -25.77 -19.88 -24.80
C LEU A 94 -25.63 -20.95 -25.89
N SER A 95 -24.41 -21.44 -26.15
CA SER A 95 -24.18 -22.49 -27.15
C SER A 95 -24.82 -23.81 -26.78
N SER A 96 -24.88 -24.16 -25.49
CA SER A 96 -25.52 -25.40 -25.03
C SER A 96 -27.04 -25.42 -25.27
N ARG A 97 -27.66 -24.25 -25.43
CA ARG A 97 -29.10 -24.05 -25.65
C ARG A 97 -29.43 -23.50 -27.04
N CYS A 98 -28.46 -23.52 -27.97
CA CYS A 98 -28.56 -22.84 -29.26
C CYS A 98 -29.74 -23.30 -30.15
N SER A 99 -30.27 -24.51 -29.90
CA SER A 99 -31.43 -25.08 -30.60
C SER A 99 -32.66 -25.24 -29.71
N SER A 100 -32.68 -24.65 -28.50
CA SER A 100 -33.84 -24.69 -27.60
C SER A 100 -34.60 -23.37 -27.65
N ILE A 101 -35.93 -23.46 -27.66
CA ILE A 101 -36.82 -22.30 -27.58
C ILE A 101 -37.57 -22.41 -26.25
N GLU A 102 -37.39 -21.41 -25.37
CA GLU A 102 -38.16 -21.30 -24.12
C GLU A 102 -39.43 -20.49 -24.39
N ILE A 103 -40.59 -21.13 -24.25
CA ILE A 103 -41.90 -20.48 -24.37
C ILE A 103 -42.38 -20.15 -22.95
N ARG A 104 -42.43 -18.86 -22.63
CA ARG A 104 -42.87 -18.36 -21.32
C ARG A 104 -44.34 -17.95 -21.35
N ASN A 105 -44.96 -17.90 -20.17
CA ASN A 105 -46.36 -17.51 -19.97
C ASN A 105 -47.40 -18.39 -20.68
N VAL A 106 -47.10 -19.69 -20.83
CA VAL A 106 -48.11 -20.67 -21.22
C VAL A 106 -49.04 -20.91 -20.02
N PRO A 107 -50.38 -20.76 -20.17
CA PRO A 107 -51.32 -21.03 -19.09
C PRO A 107 -51.18 -22.46 -18.56
N PRO A 108 -51.06 -22.67 -17.24
CA PRO A 108 -50.88 -24.01 -16.70
C PRO A 108 -52.15 -24.85 -16.85
N LYS A 109 -51.98 -26.14 -17.20
CA LYS A 109 -53.07 -27.12 -17.31
C LYS A 109 -52.80 -28.28 -16.34
N GLU A 110 -53.79 -28.63 -15.52
CA GLU A 110 -53.66 -29.80 -14.64
C GLU A 110 -53.55 -31.09 -15.47
N LYS A 111 -52.55 -31.94 -15.14
CA LYS A 111 -52.26 -33.21 -15.82
C LYS A 111 -51.99 -33.06 -17.33
N GLU A 112 -51.16 -32.10 -17.70
CA GLU A 112 -50.75 -31.86 -19.08
C GLU A 112 -50.09 -33.10 -19.72
N SER A 113 -50.51 -33.42 -20.95
CA SER A 113 -49.98 -34.52 -21.76
C SER A 113 -49.07 -34.02 -22.89
N TYR A 114 -48.27 -34.91 -23.48
CA TYR A 114 -47.40 -34.58 -24.63
C TYR A 114 -48.18 -33.99 -25.81
N THR A 115 -49.39 -34.49 -26.06
CA THR A 115 -50.27 -33.99 -27.12
C THR A 115 -50.78 -32.58 -26.85
N ASP A 116 -50.99 -32.20 -25.59
CA ASP A 116 -51.38 -30.84 -25.22
C ASP A 116 -50.27 -29.85 -25.59
N LEU A 117 -49.01 -30.17 -25.24
CA LEU A 117 -47.82 -29.39 -25.60
C LEU A 117 -47.65 -29.21 -27.11
N ILE A 118 -47.81 -30.28 -27.90
CA ILE A 118 -47.77 -30.17 -29.37
C ILE A 118 -48.86 -29.23 -29.88
N SER A 119 -50.08 -29.31 -29.32
CA SER A 119 -51.18 -28.44 -29.76
C SER A 119 -50.89 -26.97 -29.49
N VAL A 120 -50.27 -26.66 -28.35
CA VAL A 120 -49.84 -25.30 -27.98
C VAL A 120 -48.76 -24.81 -28.95
N ILE A 121 -47.73 -25.63 -29.21
CA ILE A 121 -46.66 -25.29 -30.15
C ILE A 121 -47.21 -25.07 -31.57
N SER A 122 -48.13 -25.92 -32.02
CA SER A 122 -48.77 -25.81 -33.34
C SER A 122 -49.58 -24.52 -33.44
N SER A 123 -50.39 -24.21 -32.43
CA SER A 123 -51.18 -22.96 -32.38
C SER A 123 -50.30 -21.71 -32.39
N ILE A 124 -49.17 -21.74 -31.67
CA ILE A 124 -48.18 -20.67 -31.70
C ILE A 124 -47.56 -20.55 -33.09
N GLY A 125 -47.16 -21.67 -33.69
CA GLY A 125 -46.60 -21.74 -35.05
C GLY A 125 -47.53 -21.15 -36.11
N ASP A 126 -48.81 -21.50 -36.05
CA ASP A 126 -49.85 -20.97 -36.93
C ASP A 126 -50.05 -19.46 -36.74
N ALA A 127 -50.08 -18.99 -35.49
CA ALA A 127 -50.24 -17.57 -35.18
C ALA A 127 -49.09 -16.71 -35.71
N ILE A 128 -47.85 -17.23 -35.69
CA ILE A 128 -46.66 -16.53 -36.20
C ILE A 128 -46.34 -16.87 -37.66
N LYS A 129 -47.15 -17.71 -38.32
CA LYS A 129 -46.94 -18.20 -39.70
C LYS A 129 -45.57 -18.87 -39.90
N ALA A 130 -45.05 -19.52 -38.86
CA ALA A 130 -43.80 -20.28 -38.97
C ALA A 130 -44.08 -21.62 -39.65
N THR A 131 -43.38 -21.91 -40.74
CA THR A 131 -43.50 -23.20 -41.44
C THR A 131 -42.78 -24.27 -40.62
N TYR A 132 -43.49 -25.29 -40.16
CA TYR A 132 -42.89 -26.46 -39.51
C TYR A 132 -43.16 -27.73 -40.31
N LEU A 133 -42.13 -28.56 -40.48
CA LEU A 133 -42.25 -29.90 -41.06
C LEU A 133 -42.62 -30.88 -39.95
N GLN A 134 -43.85 -31.39 -39.95
CA GLN A 134 -44.17 -32.58 -39.15
C GLN A 134 -43.44 -33.78 -39.75
N LEU A 135 -42.36 -34.21 -39.10
CA LEU A 135 -41.74 -35.50 -39.39
C LEU A 135 -42.68 -36.60 -38.90
N SER A 136 -43.47 -37.16 -39.82
CA SER A 136 -44.27 -38.35 -39.53
C SER A 136 -43.33 -39.53 -39.28
N HIS A 137 -43.23 -39.99 -38.04
CA HIS A 137 -42.73 -41.33 -37.75
C HIS A 137 -43.71 -42.34 -38.37
N LYS A 138 -43.43 -42.78 -39.60
CA LYS A 138 -43.95 -44.05 -40.10
C LYS A 138 -43.11 -45.15 -39.46
N THR A 139 -43.71 -45.82 -38.49
CA THR A 139 -43.27 -47.14 -38.01
C THR A 139 -43.32 -48.16 -39.14
#